data_AF-A0A7X8I8X0-F1
#
_entry.id   AF-A0A7X8I8X0-F1
#
_cell.length_a   1.000
_cell.length_b   1.000
_cell.length_c   1.000
_cell.angle_alpha   90.00
_cell.angle_beta   90.00
_cell.angle_gamma   90.00
#
_symmetry.space_group_name_H-M   'P 1'
#
loop_
_entity.id
_entity.type
_entity.pdbx_description
1 polymer ?
#
loop_
_entity_poly.entity_id
_entity_poly.type
_entity_poly.pdbx_seq_one_letter_code
_entity_poly.pdbx_strand_id
1 'polypeptide(L)' 'MNLVCPLCNALKTKEIICETCHTKMEDGGMIGDYYDDYSPYLPISITARIDGCPPSQCVHLFYCPKCGRDKRVSINKQEI' A
#
# COMPACT_ATOMS: atom_id res chain seq x y z
N MET A 1 17.40 2.27 -13.21
CA MET A 1 16.92 2.69 -11.88
C MET A 1 15.78 1.80 -11.44
N ASN A 2 15.79 1.34 -10.19
CA ASN A 2 14.65 0.63 -9.59
C ASN A 2 13.88 1.62 -8.72
N LEU A 3 12.64 1.92 -9.11
CA LEU A 3 11.71 2.68 -8.27
C LEU A 3 11.17 1.77 -7.18
N VAL A 4 11.35 2.13 -5.91
CA VAL A 4 10.82 1.33 -4.80
C VAL A 4 9.92 2.15 -3.89
N CYS A 5 8.96 1.48 -3.24
CA CYS A 5 8.07 2.13 -2.29
C CYS A 5 8.81 2.41 -0.97
N PRO A 6 8.85 3.66 -0.48
CA PRO A 6 9.53 3.98 0.77
C PRO A 6 8.84 3.41 2.01
N LEU A 7 7.53 3.10 1.95
CA LEU A 7 6.84 2.41 3.05
C LEU A 7 7.18 0.92 3.08
N CYS A 8 7.04 0.21 1.94
CA CYS A 8 7.37 -1.23 1.87
C CYS A 8 8.84 -1.52 2.24
N ASN A 9 9.75 -0.60 1.93
CA ASN A 9 11.18 -0.76 2.20
C ASN A 9 11.61 -0.13 3.54
N ALA A 10 10.66 0.22 4.42
CA ALA A 10 10.93 0.83 5.74
C ALA A 10 11.81 2.10 5.71
N LEU A 11 11.84 2.80 4.58
CA LEU A 11 12.58 4.06 4.41
C LEU A 11 11.82 5.26 4.96
N LYS A 12 10.48 5.15 5.00
CA LYS A 12 9.57 6.12 5.62
C LYS A 12 8.50 5.38 6.39
N THR A 13 7.96 6.04 7.40
CA THR A 13 6.74 5.64 8.09
C THR A 13 5.64 6.66 7.80
N LYS A 14 4.39 6.19 7.77
CA LYS A 14 3.23 7.06 7.61
C LYS A 14 2.23 6.75 8.71
N GLU A 15 1.92 7.77 9.50
CA GLU A 15 0.90 7.67 10.54
C GLU A 15 -0.41 8.22 10.00
N ILE A 16 -1.45 7.39 10.08
CA ILE A 16 -2.78 7.75 9.62
C ILE A 16 -3.73 7.59 10.78
N ILE A 17 -4.58 8.59 10.98
CA ILE A 17 -5.61 8.58 12.01
C ILE A 17 -6.95 8.31 11.35
N CYS A 18 -7.74 7.42 11.94
CA CYS A 18 -9.09 7.13 11.48
C CYS A 18 -9.99 8.35 11.72
N GLU A 19 -10.63 8.85 10.66
CA GLU A 19 -11.54 10.01 10.69
C GLU A 19 -12.82 9.76 11.52
N THR A 20 -13.06 8.52 11.95
CA THR A 20 -14.32 8.11 12.62
C THR A 20 -14.15 7.93 14.11
N CYS A 21 -13.09 7.23 14.52
CA CYS A 21 -12.86 6.88 15.92
C CYS A 21 -11.53 7.44 16.46
N HIS A 22 -10.84 8.25 15.66
CA HIS A 22 -9.58 8.95 16.00
C HIS A 22 -8.45 8.01 16.48
N THR A 23 -8.56 6.73 16.15
CA THR A 23 -7.54 5.72 16.47
C THR A 23 -6.50 5.66 15.36
N LYS A 24 -5.24 5.44 15.72
CA LYS A 24 -4.16 5.20 14.75
C LYS A 24 -4.49 3.97 13.90
N MET A 25 -4.38 4.12 12.59
CA MET A 25 -4.58 3.06 11.62
C MET A 25 -3.27 2.27 11.45
N GLU A 26 -3.41 0.99 11.16
CA GLU A 26 -2.31 0.07 10.89
C GLU A 26 -2.10 -0.05 9.39
N ASP A 27 -0.83 -0.13 8.96
CA ASP A 27 -0.47 -0.39 7.56
C ASP A 27 -0.64 -1.88 7.28
N GLY A 28 -1.65 -2.22 6.48
CA GLY A 28 -1.92 -3.58 6.00
C GLY A 28 -1.06 -4.00 4.81
N GLY A 29 -0.17 -3.13 4.33
CA GLY A 29 0.69 -3.42 3.19
C GLY A 29 0.07 -3.02 1.85
N MET A 30 0.66 -3.53 0.77
CA MET A 30 0.25 -3.17 -0.58
C MET A 30 -1.10 -3.81 -0.90
N ILE A 31 -2.03 -3.05 -1.48
CA ILE A 31 -3.36 -3.57 -1.81
C ILE A 31 -3.31 -4.71 -2.84
N GLY A 32 -2.30 -4.70 -3.72
CA GLY A 32 -2.06 -5.77 -4.69
C GLY A 32 -1.83 -7.13 -4.02
N ASP A 33 -1.27 -7.18 -2.81
CA ASP A 33 -1.07 -8.43 -2.06
C ASP A 33 -2.40 -9.10 -1.67
N TYR A 34 -3.51 -8.36 -1.68
CA TYR A 34 -4.86 -8.85 -1.40
C TYR A 34 -5.64 -9.26 -2.65
N TYR A 35 -5.22 -8.78 -3.83
CA TYR A 35 -5.87 -9.07 -5.12
C TYR A 35 -5.14 -10.13 -5.95
N ASP A 36 -3.86 -10.38 -5.66
CA ASP A 36 -3.11 -11.40 -6.38
C ASP A 36 -3.62 -12.80 -5.98
N ASP A 37 -4.01 -13.61 -6.96
CA ASP A 37 -4.30 -15.03 -6.80
C ASP A 37 -3.00 -15.76 -6.48
N TYR A 38 -2.52 -15.62 -5.24
CA TYR A 38 -1.31 -16.21 -4.64
C TYR A 38 -0.31 -16.71 -5.68
N SER A 39 0.18 -15.81 -6.52
CA SER A 39 1.16 -16.10 -7.56
C SER A 39 2.49 -15.53 -7.09
N PRO A 40 3.21 -16.23 -6.19
CA PRO A 40 4.42 -15.72 -5.53
C PRO A 40 5.55 -15.32 -6.49
N TYR A 41 5.39 -15.61 -7.78
CA TYR A 41 6.34 -15.31 -8.85
C TYR A 41 5.84 -14.24 -9.83
N LEU A 42 4.61 -13.71 -9.67
CA LEU A 42 4.10 -12.67 -10.55
C LEU A 42 4.67 -11.31 -10.10
N PRO A 43 5.41 -10.59 -10.96
CA PRO A 43 5.93 -9.29 -10.59
C PRO A 43 4.79 -8.32 -10.27
N ILE A 44 4.93 -7.59 -9.15
CA ILE A 44 4.02 -6.51 -8.72
C ILE A 44 3.76 -5.47 -9.83
N SER A 45 4.69 -5.31 -10.78
CA SER A 45 4.51 -4.45 -11.94
C SER A 45 3.41 -4.89 -12.91
N ILE A 46 3.04 -6.18 -12.90
CA ILE A 46 2.00 -6.76 -13.74
C ILE A 46 0.63 -6.58 -13.08
N THR A 47 0.51 -6.84 -11.78
CA THR A 47 -0.75 -6.68 -11.03
C THR A 47 -1.15 -5.22 -10.87
N ALA A 48 -0.19 -4.31 -10.65
CA ALA A 48 -0.46 -2.87 -10.58
C ALA A 48 -1.14 -2.30 -11.83
N ARG A 49 -0.89 -2.87 -13.03
CA ARG A 49 -1.53 -2.45 -14.28
C ARG A 49 -3.01 -2.84 -14.34
N ILE A 50 -3.41 -3.92 -13.67
CA ILE A 50 -4.79 -4.42 -13.64
C ILE A 50 -5.64 -3.54 -12.72
N ASP A 51 -5.07 -3.04 -11.63
CA ASP A 51 -5.76 -2.19 -10.64
C ASP A 51 -5.83 -0.69 -11.03
N GLY A 52 -5.37 -0.32 -12.23
CA GLY A 52 -5.31 1.08 -12.66
C GLY A 52 -4.28 1.93 -11.91
N CYS A 53 -3.35 1.30 -11.18
CA CYS A 53 -2.29 1.98 -10.45
C CYS A 53 -1.08 2.20 -11.36
N PRO A 54 -0.59 3.45 -11.55
CA PRO A 54 0.61 3.67 -12.33
C PRO A 54 1.81 2.96 -11.68
N PRO A 55 2.75 2.43 -12.47
CA PRO A 55 3.89 1.66 -11.94
C PRO A 55 4.81 2.48 -11.03
N SER A 56 4.74 3.81 -11.11
CA SER A 56 5.43 4.79 -10.25
C SER A 56 4.79 4.96 -8.86
N GLN A 57 3.62 4.36 -8.61
CA GLN A 57 2.91 4.43 -7.35
C GLN A 57 2.74 3.05 -6.71
N CYS A 58 2.63 3.06 -5.39
CA CYS A 58 2.32 1.91 -4.55
C CYS A 58 1.10 2.27 -3.71
N VAL A 59 0.02 1.50 -3.80
CA VAL A 59 -1.20 1.76 -3.02
C VAL A 59 -1.18 0.87 -1.79
N HIS A 60 -1.17 1.50 -0.62
CA HIS A 60 -1.24 0.82 0.68
C HIS A 60 -2.66 0.81 1.22
N LEU A 61 -3.06 -0.29 1.83
CA LEU A 61 -4.30 -0.40 2.58
C LEU A 61 -4.00 -0.12 4.05
N PHE A 62 -4.55 0.95 4.59
CA PHE A 62 -4.55 1.19 6.03
C PHE A 62 -5.88 0.75 6.60
N TYR A 63 -5.89 0.03 7.72
CA TYR A 63 -7.13 -0.35 8.39
C TYR A 63 -7.15 0.13 9.83
N CYS A 64 -8.34 0.43 10.33
CA CYS A 64 -8.55 0.84 11.70
C CYS A 64 -8.89 -0.39 12.55
N PRO A 65 -8.04 -0.79 13.52
CA PRO A 65 -8.30 -1.97 14.35
C PRO A 65 -9.50 -1.80 15.27
N LYS A 66 -9.95 -0.57 15.53
CA LYS A 66 -11.07 -0.27 16.45
C LYS A 66 -12.44 -0.29 15.79
N CYS A 67 -12.55 0.20 14.55
CA CYS A 67 -13.86 0.35 13.87
C CYS A 67 -13.97 -0.42 12.56
N GLY A 68 -12.90 -1.09 12.12
CA GLY A 68 -12.88 -1.91 10.92
C GLY A 68 -12.87 -1.12 9.60
N ARG A 69 -12.86 0.21 9.63
CA ARG A 69 -12.76 1.03 8.40
C ARG A 69 -11.36 0.96 7.80
N ASP A 70 -11.30 0.82 6.49
CA ASP A 70 -10.08 0.89 5.71
C ASP A 70 -9.94 2.21 4.93
N LYS A 71 -8.71 2.52 4.54
CA LYS A 71 -8.35 3.69 3.74
C LYS A 71 -7.21 3.31 2.80
N ARG A 72 -7.40 3.55 1.51
CA ARG A 72 -6.37 3.34 0.48
C ARG A 72 -5.52 4.59 0.34
N VAL A 73 -4.20 4.42 0.28
CA VAL A 73 -3.25 5.54 0.24
C VAL A 73 -2.21 5.29 -0.82
N SER A 74 -2.20 6.12 -1.85
CA SER A 74 -1.19 6.08 -2.91
C SER A 74 0.10 6.76 -2.45
N ILE A 75 1.21 6.04 -2.59
CA ILE A 75 2.56 6.48 -2.27
C ILE A 75 3.39 6.49 -3.54
N ASN A 76 4.03 7.61 -3.83
CA ASN A 76 4.98 7.67 -4.95
C ASN A 76 6.25 6.90 -4.59
N LYS A 77 6.66 6.01 -5.50
CA LYS A 77 7.95 5.32 -5.41
C LYS A 77 9.08 6.32 -5.61
N GLN A 78 10.21 6.06 -4.97
CA GLN A 78 11.39 6.91 -5.04
C GLN A 78 12.54 6.12 -5.65
N GLU A 79 13.43 6.83 -6.34
CA GLU A 79 14.72 6.26 -6.75
C GLU A 79 15.63 6.18 -5.52
N ILE A 80 16.39 5.09 -5.43
CA ILE A 80 17.39 4.81 -4.40
C ILE A 80 18.67 4.38 -5.09
#